data_AF-A0A7C3P4D8-F1
#
_entry.id   AF-A0A7C3P4D8-F1
#
_cell.length_a   1.000
_cell.length_b   1.000
_cell.length_c   1.000
_cell.angle_alpha   90.00
_cell.angle_beta   90.00
_cell.angle_gamma   90.00
#
_symmetry.space_group_name_H-M   'P 1'
#
loop_
_entity.id
_entity.type
_entity.pdbx_description
1 polymer ?
#
loop_
_entity_poly.entity_id
_entity_poly.type
_entity_poly.pdbx_seq_one_letter_code
_entity_poly.pdbx_strand_id
1 'polypeptide(L)' 'MKLLLDAHTFLWWITDNPYALHVSKLPRHHRDPFDRLLIAQAQLEGLPVLSSDHQLANYQVEVIW' A
#
# COMPACT_ATOMS: atom_id res chain seq x y z
N MET A 1 3.05 -17.07 18.03
CA MET A 1 1.64 -16.66 17.83
C MET A 1 1.51 -16.09 16.44
N LYS A 2 0.71 -16.70 15.56
CA LYS A 2 0.33 -16.11 14.27
C LYS A 2 -1.02 -15.44 14.48
N LEU A 3 -1.01 -14.13 14.72
CA LEU A 3 -2.23 -13.33 14.63
C LEU A 3 -2.52 -13.15 13.15
N LEU A 4 -3.55 -13.84 12.66
CA LEU A 4 -4.10 -13.58 11.34
C LEU A 4 -4.95 -12.32 11.49
N LEU A 5 -4.47 -11.18 10.99
CA LEU A 5 -5.32 -10.01 10.85
C LEU A 5 -6.38 -10.37 9.81
N ASP A 6 -7.66 -10.39 10.19
CA ASP A 6 -8.73 -10.59 9.23
C ASP A 6 -8.89 -9.31 8.38
N ALA A 7 -9.38 -9.46 7.14
CA ALA A 7 -9.48 -8.36 6.19
C ALA A 7 -10.33 -7.18 6.70
N HIS A 8 -11.26 -7.39 7.65
CA HIS A 8 -12.04 -6.32 8.26
C HIS A 8 -11.22 -5.50 9.26
N THR A 9 -10.36 -6.14 10.04
CA THR A 9 -9.42 -5.43 10.92
C THR A 9 -8.45 -4.57 10.10
N PHE A 10 -8.03 -5.07 8.92
CA PHE A 10 -7.19 -4.31 7.98
C PHE A 10 -7.95 -3.17 7.28
N LEU A 11 -9.18 -3.41 6.84
CA LEU A 11 -10.04 -2.38 6.24
C LEU A 11 -10.33 -1.26 7.24
N TRP A 12 -10.62 -1.59 8.50
CA TRP A 12 -10.90 -0.60 9.54
C TRP A 12 -9.69 0.30 9.84
N TRP A 13 -8.48 -0.28 9.83
CA TRP A 13 -7.22 0.46 9.94
C TRP A 13 -6.99 1.45 8.78
N ILE A 14 -7.45 1.10 7.59
CA ILE A 14 -7.28 1.89 6.36
C ILE A 14 -8.36 2.96 6.19
N THR A 15 -9.59 2.72 6.62
CA THR A 15 -10.74 3.59 6.29
C THR A 15 -10.76 4.94 7.01
N ASP A 16 -10.02 5.10 8.10
CA ASP A 16 -9.93 6.37 8.85
C ASP A 16 -8.61 7.12 8.61
N ASN A 17 -7.90 6.77 7.53
CA ASN A 17 -6.49 7.12 7.36
C ASN A 17 -6.20 7.99 6.12
N PRO A 18 -5.35 9.04 6.20
CA PRO A 18 -4.90 9.85 5.05
C PRO A 18 -4.43 9.04 3.82
N TYR A 19 -4.01 7.77 3.99
CA TYR A 19 -3.63 6.89 2.89
C TYR A 19 -4.76 6.69 1.85
N ALA A 20 -6.02 6.57 2.28
CA ALA A 20 -7.15 6.34 1.37
C ALA A 20 -7.39 7.53 0.41
N LEU A 21 -7.21 8.76 0.91
CA LEU A 21 -7.23 9.96 0.06
C LEU A 21 -6.04 9.99 -0.90
N HIS A 22 -4.86 9.58 -0.43
CA HIS A 22 -3.64 9.58 -1.25
C HIS A 22 -3.70 8.56 -2.39
N VAL A 23 -4.38 7.42 -2.21
CA VAL A 23 -4.61 6.43 -3.28
C VAL A 23 -5.25 7.08 -4.53
N SER A 24 -6.15 8.06 -4.35
CA SER A 24 -6.80 8.74 -5.48
C SER A 24 -5.81 9.50 -6.38
N LYS A 25 -4.64 9.88 -5.84
CA LYS A 25 -3.57 10.59 -6.57
C LYS A 25 -2.59 9.64 -7.26
N LEU A 26 -2.61 8.35 -6.93
CA LEU A 26 -1.69 7.38 -7.52
C LEU A 26 -2.03 7.10 -8.98
N PRO A 27 -1.03 6.99 -9.88
CA PRO A 27 -1.23 6.52 -11.24
C PRO A 27 -1.77 5.08 -11.24
N ARG A 28 -2.56 4.74 -12.27
CA ARG A 28 -3.26 3.45 -12.36
C ARG A 28 -2.37 2.34 -12.94
N HIS A 29 -1.32 1.98 -12.21
CA HIS A 29 -0.48 0.81 -12.56
C HIS A 29 -1.06 -0.50 -11.99
N HIS A 30 -1.67 -0.46 -10.80
CA HIS A 30 -2.35 -1.62 -10.20
C HIS A 30 -3.86 -1.49 -10.20
N ARG A 31 -4.53 -2.63 -10.31
CA ARG A 31 -5.99 -2.75 -10.12
C ARG A 31 -6.34 -3.13 -8.69
N ASP A 32 -5.44 -3.83 -8.00
CA ASP A 32 -5.66 -4.23 -6.62
C ASP A 32 -5.69 -2.99 -5.72
N PRO A 33 -6.79 -2.73 -5.00
CA PRO A 33 -6.86 -1.60 -4.07
C PRO A 33 -5.85 -1.72 -2.92
N PHE A 34 -5.47 -2.93 -2.50
CA PHE A 34 -4.55 -3.15 -1.39
C PHE A 34 -3.11 -2.80 -1.74
N ASP A 35 -2.64 -3.18 -2.93
CA ASP A 35 -1.31 -2.77 -3.41
C ASP A 35 -1.23 -1.25 -3.47
N ARG A 36 -2.29 -0.60 -3.96
CA ARG A 36 -2.34 0.87 -4.02
C ARG A 36 -2.34 1.51 -2.64
N LEU A 37 -3.00 0.90 -1.65
CA LEU A 37 -2.96 1.36 -0.26
C LEU A 37 -1.58 1.20 0.37
N LEU A 38 -0.92 0.06 0.12
CA LEU A 38 0.46 -0.20 0.55
C LEU A 38 1.41 0.85 -0.02
N ILE A 39 1.30 1.15 -1.32
CA ILE A 39 2.08 2.20 -1.98
C ILE A 39 1.78 3.57 -1.37
N ALA A 40 0.51 3.89 -1.14
CA ALA A 40 0.12 5.18 -0.58
C ALA A 40 0.70 5.39 0.82
N GLN A 41 0.68 4.34 1.65
CA GLN A 41 1.30 4.35 2.97
C GLN A 41 2.81 4.53 2.87
N ALA A 42 3.48 3.72 2.04
CA ALA A 42 4.93 3.79 1.85
C ALA A 42 5.40 5.18 1.40
N GLN A 43 4.65 5.83 0.51
CA GLN A 43 4.93 7.20 0.08
C GLN A 43 4.74 8.24 1.18
N LEU A 44 3.69 8.11 2.00
CA LEU A 44 3.41 9.07 3.07
C LEU A 44 4.31 8.89 4.29
N GLU A 45 4.77 7.67 4.56
CA GLU A 45 5.67 7.36 5.67
C GLU A 45 7.15 7.35 5.27
N GLY A 46 7.46 7.45 3.97
CA GLY A 46 8.83 7.40 3.45
C GLY A 46 9.50 6.05 3.68
N LEU A 47 8.73 4.96 3.62
CA LEU A 47 9.20 3.60 3.87
C LEU A 47 9.45 2.83 2.58
N PRO A 48 10.49 1.99 2.51
CA PRO A 48 10.68 1.07 1.40
C PRO A 48 9.66 -0.08 1.44
N VAL A 49 9.32 -0.62 0.27
CA VAL A 49 8.43 -1.78 0.12
C VAL A 49 9.26 -3.01 -0.24
N LEU A 50 9.20 -4.05 0.58
CA LEU A 50 9.77 -5.36 0.25
C LEU A 50 8.76 -6.16 -0.55
N SER A 51 9.05 -6.45 -1.82
CA SER A 51 8.15 -7.22 -2.68
C SER A 51 8.89 -7.85 -3.86
N SER A 52 8.41 -9.02 -4.29
CA SER A 52 8.82 -9.64 -5.56
C SER A 52 8.05 -9.08 -6.77
N ASP A 53 7.02 -8.26 -6.54
CA ASP A 53 6.26 -7.64 -7.62
C ASP A 53 7.00 -6.44 -8.21
N HIS A 54 7.58 -6.66 -9.39
CA HIS A 54 8.30 -5.63 -10.12
C HIS A 54 7.44 -4.45 -10.56
N GLN A 55 6.12 -4.60 -10.63
CA GLN A 55 5.24 -3.50 -11.03
C GLN A 55 5.17 -2.39 -9.97
N LEU A 56 5.50 -2.68 -8.71
CA LEU A 56 5.49 -1.67 -7.63
C LEU A 56 6.56 -0.59 -7.85
N ALA A 57 7.65 -0.90 -8.57
CA ALA A 57 8.68 0.06 -8.94
C ALA A 57 8.20 1.14 -9.93
N ASN A 58 6.99 1.00 -10.51
CA ASN A 58 6.37 2.05 -11.31
C ASN A 58 5.80 3.20 -10.46
N TYR A 59 5.79 3.06 -9.14
CA TYR A 59 5.44 4.13 -8.22
C TYR A 59 6.68 4.84 -7.70
N GLN A 60 6.52 6.07 -7.23
CA GLN A 60 7.60 6.82 -6.57
C GLN A 60 7.82 6.28 -5.16
N VAL A 61 8.39 5.08 -5.04
CA VAL A 61 8.70 4.38 -3.79
C VAL A 61 9.97 3.56 -3.98
N GLU A 62 10.74 3.39 -2.91
CA GLU A 62 11.87 2.45 -2.92
C GLU A 62 11.35 1.01 -2.81
N VAL A 63 11.82 0.11 -3.69
CA VAL A 63 11.46 -1.32 -3.67
C VAL A 63 12.70 -2.15 -3.38
N ILE A 64 12.58 -3.03 -2.38
CA ILE A 64 13.57 -4.04 -2.02
C ILE A 64 13.05 -5.40 -2.53
N TRP A 65 13.95 -6.20 -3.09
CA TRP A 65 13.63 -7.49 -3.74
C TRP A 65 13.93 -8.69 -2.84
#